data_AF-A0A656Y5Z6-F1
#
_entry.id   AF-A0A656Y5Z6-F1
#
_cell.length_a   1.000
_cell.length_b   1.000
_cell.length_c   1.000
_cell.angle_alpha   90.00
_cell.angle_beta   90.00
_cell.angle_gamma   90.00
#
_symmetry.space_group_name_H-M   'P 1'
#
loop_
_entity.id
_entity.type
_entity.pdbx_description
1 polymer ?
#
loop_
_entity_poly.entity_id
_entity_poly.type
_entity_poly.pdbx_seq_one_letter_code
_entity_poly.pdbx_strand_id
1 'polypeptide(L)'
;MEGWALALVGSPWIFVVLYLFATIDGFFPPIPSESIVIALSVVSMAEGTPNLPMIMLVAAAGAWTGDQIAYQIGTKVKVRELRLLRTTRGRAAVDWAENALANRGAAFIIAARYIPVGRVAVNMTAGAVKYSRRRFMGLTAIAALTWGAYSSLIGIGAGAWLHDNTIAAVAVGVVGGLVIGLVVDWILRRFTGQRAVTPAPTSELRPTVEDTVRETESAPPVTGRSRSDPAA
;
A
#
# COMPACT_ATOMS: atom_id res chain seq x y z
N MET A 1 29.70 13.36 20.17
CA MET A 1 28.95 13.27 18.89
C MET A 1 27.50 13.73 19.03
N GLU A 2 27.11 14.42 20.11
CA GLU A 2 25.70 14.80 20.37
C GLU A 2 25.34 16.23 19.93
N GLY A 3 26.33 17.07 19.60
CA GLY A 3 26.10 18.49 19.25
C GLY A 3 25.46 18.74 17.88
N TRP A 4 25.67 17.86 16.90
CA TRP A 4 25.13 18.06 15.54
C TRP A 4 23.63 17.74 15.45
N ALA A 5 23.14 16.79 16.26
CA ALA A 5 21.72 16.44 16.33
C ALA A 5 20.91 17.58 16.98
N LEU A 6 21.42 18.16 18.07
CA LEU A 6 20.79 19.32 18.72
C LEU A 6 20.85 20.58 17.83
N ALA A 7 21.95 20.78 17.10
CA ALA A 7 22.06 21.86 16.11
C ALA A 7 21.07 21.71 14.93
N LEU A 8 20.73 20.48 14.54
CA LEU A 8 19.70 20.21 13.53
C LEU A 8 18.30 20.52 14.03
N VAL A 9 17.96 20.15 15.27
CA VAL A 9 16.63 20.35 15.85
C VAL A 9 16.28 21.84 15.98
N GLY A 10 17.25 22.69 16.33
CA GLY A 10 17.08 24.16 16.35
C GLY A 10 17.17 24.84 14.98
N SER A 11 17.41 24.07 13.91
CA SER A 11 17.67 24.61 12.57
C SER A 11 16.50 24.34 11.61
N PRO A 12 16.19 25.24 10.65
CA PRO A 12 15.16 25.00 9.63
C PRO A 12 15.35 23.70 8.81
N TRP A 13 16.56 23.16 8.80
CA TRP A 13 16.89 21.87 8.16
C TRP A 13 16.11 20.68 8.73
N ILE A 14 15.62 20.74 9.98
CA ILE A 14 14.83 19.66 10.56
C ILE A 14 13.54 19.40 9.76
N PHE A 15 12.92 20.46 9.22
CA PHE A 15 11.74 20.33 8.39
C PHE A 15 12.05 19.69 7.04
N VAL A 16 13.21 19.99 6.45
CA VAL A 16 13.66 19.37 5.20
C VAL A 16 13.89 17.88 5.42
N VAL A 17 14.59 17.51 6.49
CA VAL A 17 14.83 16.10 6.85
C VAL A 17 13.49 15.38 7.10
N LEU A 18 12.61 15.97 7.90
CA LEU A 18 11.28 15.42 8.19
C LEU A 18 10.48 15.18 6.90
N TYR A 19 10.45 16.16 6.00
CA TYR A 19 9.79 16.05 4.71
C TYR A 19 10.34 14.88 3.90
N LEU A 20 11.67 14.79 3.75
CA LEU A 20 12.32 13.74 2.97
C LEU A 20 12.04 12.35 3.55
N PHE A 21 12.17 12.19 4.87
CA PHE A 21 11.88 10.92 5.54
C PHE A 21 10.41 10.51 5.37
N ALA A 22 9.47 11.44 5.56
CA ALA A 22 8.05 11.17 5.35
C ALA A 22 7.72 10.86 3.87
N THR A 23 8.40 11.50 2.92
CA THR A 23 8.26 11.20 1.49
C THR A 23 8.76 9.81 1.14
N ILE A 24 9.96 9.44 1.60
CA ILE A 24 10.55 8.14 1.31
C ILE A 24 9.70 7.04 1.97
N ASP A 25 9.29 7.22 3.22
CA ASP A 25 8.39 6.28 3.91
C ASP A 25 7.07 6.05 3.13
N GLY A 26 6.58 7.08 2.42
CA GLY A 26 5.39 7.00 1.58
C GLY A 26 5.40 5.88 0.53
N PHE A 27 6.59 5.49 0.03
CA PHE A 27 6.76 4.41 -0.96
C PHE A 27 7.78 3.34 -0.54
N PHE A 28 8.53 3.55 0.55
CA PHE A 28 9.51 2.64 1.12
C PHE A 28 9.32 2.58 2.64
N PRO A 29 8.42 1.71 3.13
CA PRO A 29 7.97 1.63 4.54
C PRO A 29 9.02 1.33 5.63
N PRO A 30 10.25 0.85 5.37
CA PRO A 30 11.21 0.59 6.45
C PRO A 30 11.64 1.83 7.26
N ILE A 31 11.22 3.03 6.86
CA ILE A 31 11.63 4.28 7.52
C ILE A 31 10.66 4.63 8.64
N PRO A 32 11.11 4.77 9.90
CA PRO A 32 10.25 5.10 11.03
C PRO A 32 9.87 6.59 11.05
N SER A 33 9.15 7.06 10.02
CA SER A 33 8.73 8.46 9.88
C SER A 33 7.80 8.91 11.03
N GLU A 34 6.94 8.01 11.49
CA GLU A 34 6.03 8.22 12.63
C GLU A 34 6.79 8.53 13.91
N SER A 35 7.86 7.79 14.17
CA SER A 35 8.74 8.00 15.33
C SER A 35 9.39 9.39 15.31
N ILE A 36 9.77 9.89 14.13
CA ILE A 36 10.37 11.22 13.98
C ILE A 36 9.34 12.31 14.28
N VAL A 37 8.12 12.18 13.76
CA VAL A 37 7.03 13.14 14.02
C VAL A 37 6.73 13.20 15.52
N ILE A 38 6.54 12.04 16.16
CA ILE A 38 6.26 11.95 17.60
C ILE A 38 7.39 12.59 18.40
N ALA A 39 8.65 12.25 18.10
CA ALA A 39 9.81 12.81 18.80
C ALA A 39 9.90 14.33 18.67
N LEU A 40 9.72 14.87 17.46
CA LEU A 40 9.73 16.32 17.23
C LEU A 40 8.56 17.02 17.92
N SER A 41 7.39 16.38 18.00
CA SER A 41 6.25 16.91 18.75
C SER A 41 6.48 16.93 20.26
N VAL A 42 7.15 15.92 20.82
CA VAL A 42 7.58 15.91 22.23
C VAL A 42 8.54 17.06 22.51
N VAL A 43 9.58 17.21 21.67
CA VAL A 43 10.57 18.29 21.82
C VAL A 43 9.91 19.67 21.69
N SER A 44 9.02 19.83 20.70
CA SER A 44 8.23 21.05 20.52
C SER A 44 7.44 21.45 21.76
N MET A 45 6.91 20.48 22.50
CA MET A 45 6.18 20.75 23.74
C MET A 45 7.09 21.09 24.92
N ALA A 46 8.28 20.47 24.99
CA ALA A 46 9.23 20.73 26.07
C ALA A 46 9.96 22.07 25.90
N GLU A 47 10.36 22.41 24.68
CA GLU A 47 11.25 23.54 24.39
C GLU A 47 10.54 24.70 23.66
N GLY A 48 9.28 24.52 23.25
CA GLY A 48 8.53 25.50 22.45
C GLY A 48 8.96 25.58 20.98
N THR A 49 9.96 24.80 20.57
CA THR A 49 10.49 24.72 19.20
C THR A 49 10.84 23.27 18.86
N PRO A 50 10.74 22.83 17.58
CA PRO A 50 10.22 23.53 16.40
C PRO A 50 8.69 23.77 16.46
N ASN A 51 8.14 24.63 15.61
CA ASN A 51 6.71 24.93 15.60
C ASN A 51 5.86 23.67 15.29
N LEU A 52 4.97 23.30 16.20
CA LEU A 52 4.17 22.07 16.09
C LEU A 52 3.26 22.02 14.84
N PRO A 53 2.49 23.08 14.50
CA PRO A 53 1.79 23.15 13.21
C PRO A 53 2.70 22.92 12.00
N MET A 54 3.92 23.46 11.99
CA MET A 54 4.87 23.21 10.89
C MET A 54 5.31 21.75 10.83
N ILE A 55 5.60 21.10 11.97
CA ILE A 55 5.94 19.67 12.02
C ILE A 55 4.82 18.87 11.35
N MET A 56 3.57 19.10 11.75
CA MET A 56 2.40 18.41 11.21
C MET A 56 2.24 18.64 9.70
N LEU A 57 2.30 19.90 9.25
CA LEU A 57 2.10 20.24 7.83
C LEU A 57 3.22 19.71 6.94
N VAL A 58 4.47 19.79 7.40
CA VAL A 58 5.64 19.31 6.65
C VAL A 58 5.64 17.79 6.57
N ALA A 59 5.34 17.11 7.67
CA ALA A 59 5.20 15.65 7.69
C ALA A 59 4.06 15.19 6.76
N ALA A 60 2.89 15.84 6.84
CA ALA A 60 1.75 15.54 5.97
C ALA A 60 2.09 15.80 4.48
N ALA A 61 2.76 16.90 4.17
CA ALA A 61 3.18 17.22 2.79
C ALA A 61 4.19 16.19 2.26
N GLY A 62 5.15 15.79 3.09
CA GLY A 62 6.12 14.75 2.76
C GLY A 62 5.43 13.42 2.46
N ALA A 63 4.58 12.96 3.38
CA ALA A 63 3.85 11.71 3.25
C ALA A 63 2.90 11.72 2.04
N TRP A 64 2.20 12.83 1.79
CA TRP A 64 1.36 13.01 0.60
C TRP A 64 2.17 12.94 -0.70
N THR A 65 3.35 13.57 -0.73
CA THR A 65 4.26 13.50 -1.87
C THR A 65 4.69 12.05 -2.15
N GLY A 66 5.02 11.30 -1.10
CA GLY A 66 5.34 9.87 -1.20
C GLY A 66 4.20 9.04 -1.78
N ASP A 67 2.95 9.31 -1.38
CA ASP A 67 1.77 8.64 -1.96
C ASP A 67 1.64 8.94 -3.46
N GLN A 68 1.90 10.18 -3.89
CA GLN A 68 1.88 10.54 -5.30
C GLN A 68 2.96 9.80 -6.08
N ILE A 69 4.16 9.63 -5.50
CA ILE A 69 5.24 8.84 -6.11
C ILE A 69 4.80 7.38 -6.26
N ALA A 70 4.26 6.76 -5.21
CA ALA A 70 3.76 5.38 -5.26
C ALA A 70 2.68 5.20 -6.34
N TYR A 71 1.73 6.14 -6.43
CA TYR A 71 0.71 6.16 -7.49
C TYR A 71 1.34 6.26 -8.88
N GLN A 72 2.32 7.14 -9.08
CA GLN A 72 3.02 7.29 -10.37
C GLN A 72 3.86 6.08 -10.75
N ILE A 73 4.42 5.35 -9.77
CA ILE A 73 5.07 4.09 -10.05
C ILE A 73 4.01 3.07 -10.49
N GLY A 74 2.87 3.03 -9.80
CA GLY A 74 1.72 2.20 -10.15
C GLY A 74 1.21 2.39 -11.58
N THR A 75 1.08 3.64 -12.05
CA THR A 75 0.61 3.93 -13.43
C THR A 75 1.53 3.38 -14.53
N LYS A 76 2.83 3.22 -14.22
CA LYS A 76 3.80 2.61 -15.14
C LYS A 76 3.72 1.08 -15.16
N VAL A 77 3.12 0.47 -14.13
CA VAL A 77 2.90 -0.98 -14.07
C VAL A 77 1.70 -1.34 -14.93
N LYS A 78 1.98 -1.94 -16.09
CA LYS A 78 0.94 -2.46 -16.98
C LYS A 78 0.40 -3.79 -16.48
N VAL A 79 -0.38 -3.75 -15.40
CA VAL A 79 -0.90 -4.94 -14.70
C VAL A 79 -1.62 -5.94 -15.62
N ARG A 80 -2.31 -5.50 -16.67
CA ARG A 80 -2.97 -6.38 -17.64
C ARG A 80 -2.02 -7.09 -18.63
N GLU A 81 -0.80 -6.57 -18.80
CA GLU A 81 0.23 -7.16 -19.67
C GLU A 81 1.19 -8.08 -18.89
N LEU A 82 1.22 -8.00 -17.55
CA LEU A 82 2.07 -8.83 -16.70
C LEU A 82 1.70 -10.32 -16.81
N ARG A 83 2.69 -11.15 -17.13
CA ARG A 83 2.52 -12.60 -17.34
C ARG A 83 1.92 -13.32 -16.12
N LEU A 84 2.26 -12.86 -14.91
CA LEU A 84 1.72 -13.36 -13.64
C LEU A 84 0.22 -13.05 -13.43
N LEU A 85 -0.25 -11.92 -13.97
CA LEU A 85 -1.62 -11.45 -13.82
C LEU A 85 -2.51 -11.81 -15.03
N ARG A 86 -1.95 -12.39 -16.09
CA ARG A 86 -2.71 -12.90 -17.26
C ARG A 86 -3.51 -14.17 -16.98
N THR A 87 -3.33 -14.78 -15.81
CA THR A 87 -4.14 -15.92 -15.36
C THR A 87 -5.58 -15.48 -15.07
N THR A 88 -6.55 -16.40 -15.12
CA THR A 88 -7.96 -16.12 -14.78
C THR A 88 -8.09 -15.50 -13.39
N ARG A 89 -7.30 -15.99 -12.42
CA ARG A 89 -7.24 -15.45 -11.06
C ARG A 89 -6.62 -14.05 -11.00
N GLY A 90 -5.55 -13.82 -11.77
CA GLY A 90 -4.90 -12.50 -11.86
C GLY A 90 -5.81 -11.43 -12.44
N ARG A 91 -6.55 -11.75 -13.51
CA ARG A 91 -7.55 -10.84 -14.10
C ARG A 91 -8.68 -10.54 -13.12
N ALA A 92 -9.24 -11.56 -12.48
CA ALA A 92 -10.28 -11.38 -11.46
C ALA A 92 -9.81 -10.51 -10.29
N ALA A 93 -8.55 -10.60 -9.89
CA ALA A 93 -7.98 -9.73 -8.85
C ALA A 93 -7.85 -8.26 -9.30
N VAL A 94 -7.45 -8.02 -10.55
CA VAL A 94 -7.40 -6.66 -11.13
C VAL A 94 -8.82 -6.07 -11.25
N ASP A 95 -9.78 -6.85 -11.76
CA ASP A 95 -11.17 -6.42 -11.90
C ASP A 95 -11.81 -6.14 -10.53
N TRP A 96 -11.49 -6.96 -9.52
CA TRP A 96 -11.91 -6.72 -8.15
C TRP A 96 -11.32 -5.41 -7.61
N ALA A 97 -10.02 -5.17 -7.81
CA ALA A 97 -9.36 -3.95 -7.35
C ALA A 97 -9.95 -2.70 -8.03
N GLU A 98 -10.18 -2.75 -9.34
CA GLU A 98 -10.87 -1.71 -10.11
C GLU A 98 -12.25 -1.40 -9.49
N ASN A 99 -13.08 -2.42 -9.28
CA ASN A 99 -14.42 -2.27 -8.70
C ASN A 99 -14.40 -1.79 -7.24
N ALA A 100 -13.46 -2.28 -6.44
CA ALA A 100 -13.30 -1.90 -5.04
C ALA A 100 -12.91 -0.42 -4.91
N LEU A 101 -11.96 0.05 -5.72
CA LEU A 101 -11.55 1.46 -5.76
C LEU A 101 -12.64 2.36 -6.37
N ALA A 102 -13.37 1.89 -7.39
CA ALA A 102 -14.47 2.65 -7.97
C ALA A 102 -15.60 2.90 -6.98
N ASN A 103 -16.00 1.89 -6.20
CA ASN A 103 -17.14 1.97 -5.30
C ASN A 103 -16.77 2.46 -3.88
N ARG A 104 -15.59 2.10 -3.38
CA ARG A 104 -15.17 2.34 -1.97
C ARG A 104 -13.76 2.93 -1.88
N GLY A 105 -13.27 3.58 -2.92
CA GLY A 105 -11.90 4.10 -2.98
C GLY A 105 -11.51 5.03 -1.83
N ALA A 106 -12.44 5.87 -1.36
CA ALA A 106 -12.20 6.73 -0.19
C ALA A 106 -11.85 5.93 1.07
N ALA A 107 -12.66 4.92 1.39
CA ALA A 107 -12.44 4.07 2.55
C ALA A 107 -11.12 3.29 2.43
N PHE A 108 -10.86 2.68 1.27
CA PHE A 108 -9.63 1.91 1.05
C PHE A 108 -8.37 2.78 1.14
N ILE A 109 -8.34 3.93 0.47
CA ILE A 109 -7.16 4.81 0.43
C ILE A 109 -6.87 5.39 1.82
N ILE A 110 -7.90 5.82 2.55
CA ILE A 110 -7.73 6.38 3.90
C ILE A 110 -7.33 5.28 4.89
N ALA A 111 -8.04 4.14 4.89
CA ALA A 111 -7.75 3.04 5.81
C ALA A 111 -6.35 2.45 5.59
N ALA A 112 -5.92 2.31 4.33
CA ALA A 112 -4.61 1.76 3.99
C ALA A 112 -3.45 2.57 4.59
N ARG A 113 -3.64 3.86 4.89
CA ARG A 113 -2.60 4.69 5.51
C ARG A 113 -2.18 4.21 6.89
N TYR A 114 -3.08 3.57 7.62
CA TYR A 114 -2.84 3.04 8.96
C TYR A 114 -2.34 1.58 8.94
N ILE A 115 -2.21 0.99 7.74
CA ILE A 115 -1.72 -0.37 7.55
C ILE A 115 -0.30 -0.29 6.98
N PRO A 116 0.73 -0.72 7.74
CA PRO A 116 2.09 -0.84 7.24
C PRO A 116 2.11 -1.66 5.94
N VAL A 117 2.85 -1.21 4.92
CA VAL A 117 2.89 -1.82 3.56
C VAL A 117 1.57 -1.70 2.77
N GLY A 118 0.41 -1.76 3.42
CA GLY A 118 -0.91 -1.63 2.82
C GLY A 118 -1.08 -0.32 2.04
N ARG A 119 -0.59 0.80 2.60
CA ARG A 119 -0.56 2.10 1.91
C ARG A 119 0.12 2.03 0.54
N VAL A 120 1.32 1.46 0.49
CA VAL A 120 2.11 1.35 -0.75
C VAL A 120 1.38 0.48 -1.76
N ALA A 121 0.88 -0.68 -1.32
CA ALA A 121 0.11 -1.59 -2.16
C ALA A 121 -1.15 -0.92 -2.75
N VAL A 122 -1.94 -0.23 -1.92
CA VAL A 122 -3.17 0.45 -2.35
C VAL A 122 -2.86 1.64 -3.28
N ASN A 123 -1.85 2.44 -2.96
CA ASN A 123 -1.45 3.59 -3.80
C ASN A 123 -0.94 3.14 -5.17
N MET A 124 -0.07 2.12 -5.20
CA MET A 124 0.42 1.54 -6.45
C MET A 124 -0.71 0.88 -7.24
N THR A 125 -1.61 0.16 -6.56
CA THR A 125 -2.78 -0.47 -7.21
C THR A 125 -3.70 0.60 -7.81
N ALA A 126 -3.97 1.68 -7.07
CA ALA A 126 -4.76 2.81 -7.58
C ALA A 126 -4.15 3.41 -8.85
N GLY A 127 -2.81 3.52 -8.91
CA GLY A 127 -2.10 3.93 -10.13
C GLY A 127 -2.25 2.92 -11.27
N ALA A 128 -2.05 1.63 -10.96
CA ALA A 128 -2.08 0.54 -11.94
C ALA A 128 -3.45 0.37 -12.61
N VAL A 129 -4.53 0.58 -11.84
CA VAL A 129 -5.91 0.54 -12.35
C VAL A 129 -6.39 1.88 -12.92
N LYS A 130 -5.51 2.89 -13.01
CA LYS A 130 -5.81 4.24 -13.52
C LYS A 130 -6.97 4.92 -12.78
N TYR A 131 -7.02 4.78 -11.46
CA TYR A 131 -8.00 5.49 -10.64
C TYR A 131 -7.94 7.01 -10.86
N SER A 132 -9.01 7.76 -10.60
CA SER A 132 -8.99 9.21 -10.87
C SER A 132 -7.94 9.93 -10.01
N ARG A 133 -6.90 10.49 -10.66
CA ARG A 133 -5.79 11.15 -9.97
C ARG A 133 -6.23 12.30 -9.08
N ARG A 134 -7.24 13.08 -9.49
CA ARG A 134 -7.79 14.19 -8.67
C ARG A 134 -8.42 13.67 -7.38
N ARG A 135 -9.20 12.59 -7.47
CA ARG A 135 -9.81 11.95 -6.29
C ARG A 135 -8.73 11.36 -5.38
N PHE A 136 -7.76 10.66 -5.96
CA PHE A 136 -6.62 10.11 -5.22
C PHE A 136 -5.86 11.19 -4.44
N MET A 137 -5.50 12.31 -5.10
CA MET A 137 -4.79 13.42 -4.49
C MET A 137 -5.55 14.00 -3.29
N GLY A 138 -6.87 14.21 -3.43
CA GLY A 138 -7.70 14.72 -2.32
C GLY A 138 -7.80 13.73 -1.15
N LEU A 139 -8.06 12.45 -1.44
CA LEU A 139 -8.19 11.41 -0.41
C LEU A 139 -6.88 11.18 0.35
N THR A 140 -5.76 11.13 -0.38
CA THR A 140 -4.44 10.97 0.25
C THR A 140 -4.02 12.21 1.03
N ALA A 141 -4.40 13.42 0.59
CA ALA A 141 -4.14 14.64 1.36
C ALA A 141 -4.87 14.62 2.71
N ILE A 142 -6.16 14.26 2.72
CA ILE A 142 -6.94 14.09 3.96
C ILE A 142 -6.27 13.04 4.84
N ALA A 143 -5.95 11.87 4.28
CA ALA A 143 -5.31 10.81 5.04
C ALA A 143 -3.95 11.25 5.64
N ALA A 144 -3.13 11.99 4.88
CA ALA A 144 -1.83 12.49 5.33
C ALA A 144 -1.97 13.50 6.47
N LEU A 145 -2.94 14.41 6.37
CA LEU A 145 -3.24 15.37 7.42
C LEU A 145 -3.74 14.69 8.69
N THR A 146 -4.67 13.73 8.58
CA THR A 146 -5.16 12.98 9.75
C THR A 146 -4.04 12.18 10.41
N TRP A 147 -3.17 11.54 9.63
CA TRP A 147 -2.00 10.83 10.15
C TRP A 147 -1.03 11.79 10.87
N GLY A 148 -0.66 12.91 10.24
CA GLY A 148 0.23 13.89 10.85
C GLY A 148 -0.34 14.48 12.14
N ALA A 149 -1.65 14.76 12.18
CA ALA A 149 -2.36 15.22 13.36
C ALA A 149 -2.35 14.16 14.47
N TYR A 150 -2.67 12.90 14.14
CA TYR A 150 -2.66 11.77 15.07
C TYR A 150 -1.26 11.56 15.69
N SER A 151 -0.21 11.49 14.87
CA SER A 151 1.17 11.32 15.37
C SER A 151 1.61 12.51 16.22
N SER A 152 1.22 13.74 15.85
CA SER A 152 1.53 14.93 16.64
C SER A 152 0.81 14.93 17.99
N LEU A 153 -0.48 14.53 18.02
CA LEU A 153 -1.25 14.41 19.26
C LEU A 153 -0.67 13.38 20.22
N ILE A 154 -0.17 12.25 19.71
CA ILE A 154 0.56 11.27 20.52
C ILE A 154 1.81 11.92 21.13
N GLY A 155 2.60 12.64 20.33
CA GLY A 155 3.78 13.34 20.82
C GLY A 155 3.46 14.40 21.87
N ILE A 156 2.37 15.16 21.69
CA ILE A 156 1.87 16.12 22.68
C ILE A 156 1.53 15.41 23.99
N GLY A 157 0.76 14.32 23.92
CA GLY A 157 0.38 13.54 25.10
C GLY A 157 1.59 12.97 25.84
N ALA A 158 2.57 12.44 25.10
CA ALA A 158 3.82 11.93 25.66
C ALA A 158 4.66 13.05 26.32
N GLY A 159 4.77 14.22 25.68
CA GLY A 159 5.48 15.38 26.23
C GLY A 159 4.84 15.90 27.52
N ALA A 160 3.50 15.91 27.59
CA ALA A 160 2.76 16.36 28.78
C ALA A 160 2.84 15.38 29.97
N TRP A 161 3.18 14.10 29.76
CA TRP A 161 3.29 13.09 30.82
C TRP A 161 4.72 12.91 31.32
N LEU A 162 5.74 13.22 30.52
CA LEU A 162 7.15 12.93 30.80
C LEU A 162 8.00 14.19 30.97
N HIS A 163 7.49 15.17 31.73
CA HIS A 163 8.16 16.45 32.01
C HIS A 163 9.60 16.32 32.53
N ASP A 164 9.96 15.22 33.21
CA ASP A 164 11.27 15.07 33.86
C ASP A 164 12.32 14.30 33.03
N ASN A 165 11.96 13.70 31.88
CA ASN A 165 12.93 12.95 31.08
C ASN A 165 12.56 12.85 29.59
N THR A 166 13.00 13.83 28.81
CA THR A 166 12.77 13.94 27.36
C THR A 166 13.24 12.70 26.57
N ILE A 167 14.34 12.05 27.00
CA ILE A 167 14.84 10.84 26.34
C ILE A 167 13.89 9.66 26.56
N ALA A 168 13.37 9.52 27.79
CA ALA A 168 12.34 8.52 28.09
C ALA A 168 11.03 8.81 27.34
N ALA A 169 10.64 10.08 27.19
CA ALA A 169 9.45 10.50 26.45
C ALA A 169 9.53 10.12 24.97
N VAL A 170 10.68 10.37 24.33
CA VAL A 170 10.95 9.96 22.95
C VAL A 170 10.96 8.44 22.85
N ALA A 171 11.63 7.73 23.76
CA ALA A 171 11.66 6.27 23.76
C ALA A 171 10.26 5.66 23.90
N VAL A 172 9.42 6.17 24.81
CA VAL A 172 8.04 5.71 25.02
C VAL A 172 7.15 6.05 23.82
N GLY A 173 7.31 7.23 23.21
CA GLY A 173 6.58 7.58 21.98
C GLY A 173 6.96 6.70 20.79
N VAL A 174 8.25 6.43 20.61
CA VAL A 174 8.79 5.55 19.56
C VAL A 174 8.33 4.11 19.77
N VAL A 175 8.51 3.58 20.98
CA VAL A 175 8.09 2.22 21.35
C VAL A 175 6.57 2.09 21.29
N GLY A 176 5.84 3.08 21.77
CA GLY A 176 4.38 3.13 21.74
C GLY A 176 3.83 3.14 20.31
N GLY A 177 4.38 3.98 19.43
CA GLY A 177 4.03 4.00 18.01
C GLY A 177 4.36 2.67 17.31
N LEU A 178 5.53 2.09 17.59
CA LEU A 178 5.92 0.79 17.06
C LEU A 178 5.00 -0.33 17.55
N VAL A 179 4.66 -0.35 18.85
CA VAL A 179 3.76 -1.34 19.45
C VAL A 179 2.34 -1.17 18.90
N ILE A 180 1.83 0.05 18.77
CA ILE A 180 0.52 0.30 18.15
C ILE A 180 0.52 -0.16 16.69
N GLY A 181 1.56 0.16 15.92
CA GLY A 181 1.71 -0.29 14.54
C GLY A 181 1.73 -1.83 14.43
N LEU A 182 2.46 -2.51 15.32
CA LEU A 182 2.53 -3.97 15.40
C LEU A 182 1.22 -4.60 15.88
N VAL A 183 0.52 -3.98 16.83
CA VAL A 183 -0.76 -4.44 17.36
C VAL A 183 -1.85 -4.27 16.31
N VAL A 184 -1.89 -3.14 15.60
CA VAL A 184 -2.79 -2.93 14.46
C VAL A 184 -2.49 -3.95 13.36
N ASP A 185 -1.22 -4.19 13.02
CA ASP A 185 -0.81 -5.23 12.05
C ASP A 185 -1.24 -6.63 12.51
N TRP A 186 -1.05 -6.99 13.78
CA TRP A 186 -1.43 -8.27 14.35
C TRP A 186 -2.96 -8.47 14.39
N ILE A 187 -3.70 -7.45 14.84
CA ILE A 187 -5.17 -7.42 14.87
C ILE A 187 -5.71 -7.58 13.45
N LEU A 188 -5.18 -6.84 12.48
CA LEU A 188 -5.62 -6.94 11.10
C LEU A 188 -5.25 -8.30 10.50
N ARG A 189 -4.06 -8.85 10.72
CA ARG A 189 -3.73 -10.24 10.30
C ARG A 189 -4.66 -11.28 10.91
N ARG A 190 -5.26 -10.98 12.06
CA ARG A 190 -6.20 -11.86 12.75
C ARG A 190 -7.64 -11.68 12.27
N PHE A 191 -8.05 -10.48 11.86
CA PHE A 191 -9.40 -10.18 11.34
C PHE A 191 -9.51 -10.30 9.82
N THR A 192 -8.55 -9.80 9.05
CA THR A 192 -8.25 -10.28 7.70
C THR A 192 -7.50 -11.59 7.83
N GLY A 193 -8.22 -12.63 8.27
CA GLY A 193 -7.74 -13.99 8.26
C GLY A 193 -7.04 -14.25 6.92
N GLN A 194 -5.82 -14.76 7.00
CA GLN A 194 -5.06 -15.17 5.84
C GLN A 194 -5.93 -16.05 4.93
N ARG A 195 -6.53 -15.45 3.91
CA ARG A 195 -6.37 -15.96 2.56
C ARG A 195 -5.06 -15.39 2.02
N ALA A 196 -3.97 -15.69 2.72
CA ALA A 196 -2.80 -16.15 1.98
C ALA A 196 -3.37 -17.18 1.02
N VAL A 197 -3.20 -16.96 -0.27
CA VAL A 197 -3.43 -18.00 -1.26
C VAL A 197 -2.41 -19.09 -0.93
N THR A 198 -2.74 -19.92 0.07
CA THR A 198 -2.07 -21.17 0.33
C THR A 198 -2.42 -22.00 -0.89
N PRO A 199 -1.44 -22.39 -1.71
CA PRO A 199 -1.69 -23.33 -2.78
C PRO A 199 -2.28 -24.57 -2.12
N ALA A 200 -3.55 -24.86 -2.41
CA ALA A 200 -4.13 -26.14 -2.00
C ALA A 200 -3.25 -27.25 -2.61
N PRO A 201 -3.02 -28.35 -1.86
CA PRO A 201 -2.05 -29.37 -2.24
C PRO A 201 -2.34 -29.89 -3.63
N THR A 202 -1.28 -30.04 -4.42
CA THR A 202 -1.27 -30.78 -5.67
C THR A 202 -1.80 -32.20 -5.41
N SER A 203 -3.09 -32.41 -5.61
CA SER A 203 -3.71 -33.73 -5.65
C SER A 203 -4.52 -33.83 -6.93
N GLU A 204 -3.87 -34.43 -7.91
CA GLU A 204 -4.43 -35.20 -9.02
C GLU A 204 -5.44 -34.50 -9.95
N LEU A 205 -4.90 -33.90 -11.02
CA LEU A 205 -5.47 -34.08 -12.34
C LEU A 205 -4.35 -34.51 -13.29
N ARG A 206 -4.11 -35.83 -13.35
CA ARG A 206 -3.49 -36.47 -14.52
C ARG A 206 -4.40 -36.17 -15.72
N PRO A 207 -3.89 -35.63 -16.84
CA PRO A 207 -4.62 -35.64 -18.09
C PRO A 207 -4.34 -36.96 -18.81
N THR A 208 -5.36 -37.73 -19.17
CA THR A 208 -5.22 -38.79 -20.19
C THR A 208 -6.57 -38.95 -20.91
N VAL A 209 -6.82 -38.14 -21.94
CA VAL A 209 -6.71 -38.51 -23.37
C VAL A 209 -7.85 -39.41 -23.91
N GLU A 210 -8.78 -39.90 -23.09
CA GLU A 210 -9.74 -40.91 -23.55
C GLU A 210 -11.01 -40.38 -24.26
N ASP A 211 -11.39 -39.11 -24.06
CA ASP A 211 -12.63 -38.57 -24.68
C ASP A 211 -12.45 -38.08 -26.14
N THR A 212 -11.22 -37.90 -26.62
CA THR A 212 -10.99 -37.36 -27.98
C THR A 212 -11.07 -38.44 -29.08
N VAL A 213 -11.01 -39.72 -28.74
CA VAL A 213 -11.05 -40.82 -29.73
C VAL A 213 -12.48 -41.20 -30.11
N ARG A 214 -13.45 -41.07 -29.19
CA ARG A 214 -14.84 -41.49 -29.44
C ARG A 214 -15.63 -40.62 -30.42
N GLU A 215 -15.23 -39.36 -30.62
CA GLU A 215 -15.97 -38.44 -31.50
C GLU A 215 -15.60 -38.62 -32.99
N THR A 216 -14.50 -39.32 -33.29
CA THR A 216 -14.07 -39.53 -34.69
C THR A 216 -14.70 -40.78 -35.33
N GLU A 217 -15.24 -41.70 -34.52
CA GLU A 217 -15.74 -43.00 -35.02
C GLU A 217 -17.25 -43.02 -35.35
N SER A 218 -18.01 -41.96 -35.00
CA SER A 218 -19.48 -41.99 -35.06
C SER A 218 -20.14 -41.25 -36.24
N ALA A 219 -19.42 -40.91 -37.31
CA ALA A 219 -20.01 -40.21 -38.48
C ALA A 219 -20.33 -41.18 -39.65
N PRO A 220 -21.60 -41.32 -40.10
CA PRO A 220 -22.00 -42.19 -41.22
C PRO A 220 -22.13 -41.40 -42.57
N PRO A 221 -22.38 -42.03 -43.74
CA PRO A 221 -21.50 -42.01 -44.91
C PRO A 221 -21.98 -41.11 -46.08
N VAL A 222 -21.06 -40.69 -46.97
CA VAL A 222 -21.41 -40.00 -48.23
C VAL A 222 -21.32 -40.97 -49.41
N THR A 223 -22.48 -41.42 -49.87
CA THR A 223 -22.65 -42.17 -51.11
C THR A 223 -22.79 -41.24 -52.32
N GLY A 224 -22.07 -41.54 -53.40
CA GLY A 224 -22.50 -41.28 -54.77
C GLY A 224 -21.73 -40.21 -55.53
N ARG A 225 -21.04 -40.62 -56.61
CA ARG A 225 -21.23 -40.02 -57.94
C ARG A 225 -20.70 -40.91 -59.06
N SER A 226 -21.63 -41.24 -59.93
CA SER A 226 -21.49 -41.78 -61.28
C SER A 226 -20.46 -41.01 -62.12
N ARG A 227 -19.59 -41.74 -62.83
CA ARG A 227 -18.92 -41.26 -64.04
C ARG A 227 -19.12 -42.31 -65.14
N SER A 228 -19.89 -41.90 -66.14
CA SER A 228 -20.03 -42.45 -67.47
C SER A 228 -18.77 -42.17 -68.30
N ASP A 229 -18.22 -43.17 -68.96
CA ASP A 229 -17.32 -43.02 -70.12
C ASP A 229 -17.94 -43.76 -71.32
N PRO A 230 -18.08 -43.11 -72.50
CA PRO A 230 -18.27 -43.80 -73.76
C PRO A 230 -17.04 -43.66 -74.70
N ALA A 231 -16.84 -44.71 -75.50
CA ALA A 231 -15.99 -44.82 -76.70
C ALA A 231 -14.46 -44.81 -76.45
N ALA A 232 -13.62 -45.54 -77.17
CA ALA A 232 -13.71 -46.27 -78.44
C ALA A 232 -12.69 -47.42 -78.45
#